data_AF-A0A537JAC0-F1
#
_entry.id   AF-A0A537JAC0-F1
#
_cell.length_a   1.000
_cell.length_b   1.000
_cell.length_c   1.000
_cell.angle_alpha   90.00
_cell.angle_beta   90.00
_cell.angle_gamma   90.00
#
_symmetry.space_group_name_H-M   'P 1'
#
loop_
_entity.id
_entity.type
_entity.pdbx_description
1 polymer ?
#
loop_
_entity_poly.entity_id
_entity_poly.type
_entity_poly.pdbx_seq_one_letter_code
_entity_poly.pdbx_strand_id
1 'polypeptide(L)' 'MVVQVIILIVGIYILGGVLFAVPFVIKGVTEVDEGTHGTKLGFRLIIIPGTIVFWPFLLSKWIKSNKKHD' A
#
# COMPACT_ATOMS: atom_id res chain seq x y z
N MET A 1 -4.70 3.07 -30.51
CA MET A 1 -3.85 1.98 -29.98
C MET A 1 -3.05 2.40 -28.75
N VAL A 2 -2.17 3.42 -28.81
CA VAL A 2 -1.29 3.79 -27.68
C VAL A 2 -2.06 4.15 -26.39
N VAL A 3 -3.11 4.97 -26.48
CA VAL A 3 -3.91 5.38 -25.31
C VAL A 3 -4.52 4.18 -24.57
N GLN A 4 -5.01 3.18 -25.30
CA GLN A 4 -5.62 1.98 -24.71
C GLN A 4 -4.60 1.16 -23.93
N VAL A 5 -3.36 1.03 -24.45
CA VAL A 5 -2.27 0.32 -23.77
C VAL A 5 -1.90 1.03 -22.47
N ILE A 6 -1.80 2.36 -22.49
CA ILE A 6 -1.51 3.15 -21.28
C ILE A 6 -2.61 2.94 -20.22
N ILE A 7 -3.89 3.02 -20.62
CA ILE A 7 -5.02 2.80 -19.71
C ILE A 7 -4.98 1.39 -19.11
N LEU A 8 -4.64 0.38 -19.91
CA LEU A 8 -4.56 -1.00 -19.44
C LEU A 8 -3.42 -1.20 -18.43
N ILE A 9 -2.23 -0.63 -18.71
CA ILE A 9 -1.09 -0.68 -17.79
C ILE A 9 -1.44 0.02 -16.47
N VAL A 10 -2.02 1.22 -16.53
CA VAL A 10 -2.45 1.97 -15.35
C VAL A 10 -3.53 1.22 -14.58
N GLY A 11 -4.49 0.59 -15.28
CA GLY A 11 -5.54 -0.21 -14.67
C GLY A 11 -4.98 -1.42 -13.91
N ILE A 12 -4.05 -2.17 -14.51
CA ILE A 12 -3.37 -3.29 -13.83
C ILE A 12 -2.56 -2.79 -12.62
N TYR A 13 -1.85 -1.67 -12.77
CA TYR A 13 -1.07 -1.09 -11.69
C TYR A 13 -1.94 -0.69 -10.49
N ILE A 14 -3.05 0.01 -10.74
CA ILE A 14 -4.01 0.41 -9.71
C ILE A 14 -4.66 -0.82 -9.09
N LEU A 15 -5.02 -1.83 -9.88
CA LEU A 15 -5.62 -3.06 -9.37
C LEU A 15 -4.67 -3.79 -8.40
N GLY A 16 -3.38 -3.87 -8.73
CA GLY A 16 -2.35 -4.37 -7.82
C GLY A 16 -2.27 -3.56 -6.52
N GLY A 17 -2.32 -2.23 -6.63
CA GLY A 17 -2.37 -1.34 -5.46
C GLY A 17 -3.60 -1.54 -4.58
N VAL A 18 -4.78 -1.75 -5.16
CA VAL A 18 -6.02 -2.03 -4.41
C VAL A 18 -5.93 -3.36 -3.68
N LEU A 19 -5.44 -4.41 -4.33
CA LEU A 19 -5.23 -5.72 -3.71
C LEU A 19 -4.20 -5.65 -2.57
N PHE A 20 -3.16 -4.84 -2.73
CA PHE A 20 -2.15 -4.62 -1.69
C PHE A 20 -2.66 -3.76 -0.52
N ALA A 21 -3.52 -2.78 -0.77
CA ALA A 21 -3.97 -1.84 0.25
C ALA A 21 -4.71 -2.54 1.40
N VAL A 22 -5.49 -3.58 1.11
CA VAL A 22 -6.27 -4.31 2.13
C VAL A 22 -5.37 -4.92 3.22
N PRO A 23 -4.42 -5.83 2.92
CA PRO A 23 -3.54 -6.39 3.94
C PRO A 23 -2.58 -5.36 4.54
N PHE A 24 -2.14 -4.37 3.75
CA PHE A 24 -1.23 -3.32 4.21
C PHE A 24 -1.90 -2.44 5.28
N VAL A 25 -3.14 -2.00 5.08
CA VAL A 25 -3.84 -1.14 6.05
C VAL A 25 -4.14 -1.85 7.38
N ILE A 26 -4.32 -3.18 7.34
CA ILE A 26 -4.61 -3.98 8.53
C ILE A 26 -3.34 -4.25 9.35
N LYS A 27 -2.25 -4.67 8.69
CA LYS A 27 -1.01 -5.11 9.35
C LYS A 27 0.22 -4.29 8.95
N GLY A 28 0.38 -4.00 7.67
CA GLY A 28 1.57 -3.32 7.15
C GLY A 28 1.79 -1.91 7.66
N VAL A 29 0.74 -1.14 7.92
CA VAL A 29 0.84 0.25 8.39
C VAL A 29 1.47 0.33 9.77
N THR A 30 1.09 -0.57 10.69
CA THR A 30 1.65 -0.61 12.05
C THR A 30 3.09 -1.13 12.07
N GLU A 31 3.44 -2.04 11.16
CA GLU A 31 4.81 -2.58 11.02
C GLU A 31 5.78 -1.59 10.37
N VAL A 32 5.30 -0.74 9.46
CA VAL A 32 6.13 0.22 8.73
C VAL A 32 6.28 1.55 9.46
N ASP A 33 5.31 1.88 10.30
CA ASP A 33 5.28 3.10 11.11
C ASP A 33 4.71 2.79 12.50
N GLU A 34 5.61 2.48 13.43
CA GLU A 34 5.26 2.21 14.83
C GLU A 34 4.52 3.40 15.47
N GLY A 35 4.73 4.63 14.98
CA GLY A 35 4.04 5.84 15.42
C GLY A 35 2.54 5.86 15.09
N THR A 36 2.07 4.91 14.26
CA THR A 36 0.65 4.73 13.99
C THR A 36 -0.07 3.88 15.04
N HIS A 37 0.65 3.29 16.02
CA HIS A 37 0.04 2.60 17.16
C HIS A 37 -0.88 3.57 17.93
N GLY A 38 -2.19 3.31 17.88
CA GLY A 38 -3.23 4.15 18.49
C GLY A 38 -4.02 5.02 17.51
N THR A 39 -3.70 4.99 16.21
CA THR A 39 -4.41 5.81 15.23
C THR A 39 -5.78 5.21 14.85
N LYS A 40 -6.81 6.07 14.84
CA LYS A 40 -8.21 5.70 14.56
C LYS A 40 -8.41 5.18 13.13
N LEU A 41 -9.43 4.34 12.94
CA LEU A 41 -9.88 3.80 11.64
C LEU A 41 -10.01 4.87 10.53
N GLY A 42 -10.32 6.12 10.86
CA GLY A 42 -10.38 7.22 9.89
C GLY A 42 -9.06 7.52 9.19
N PHE A 43 -7.93 7.48 9.90
CA PHE A 43 -6.61 7.67 9.29
C PHE A 43 -6.28 6.55 8.31
N ARG A 44 -6.61 5.32 8.69
CA ARG A 44 -6.45 4.13 7.84
C ARG A 44 -7.23 4.27 6.53
N LEU A 45 -8.38 4.94 6.53
CA LEU A 45 -9.16 5.21 5.32
C LEU A 45 -8.51 6.30 4.45
N ILE A 46 -7.99 7.36 5.07
CA ILE A 46 -7.36 8.51 4.38
C ILE A 46 -6.09 8.09 3.63
N ILE A 47 -5.32 7.14 4.18
CA ILE A 47 -4.07 6.69 3.55
C ILE A 47 -4.28 5.72 2.38
N ILE A 48 -5.47 5.11 2.22
CA ILE A 48 -5.78 4.14 1.15
C ILE A 48 -5.38 4.64 -0.25
N PRO A 49 -5.79 5.83 -0.71
CA PRO A 49 -5.39 6.33 -2.03
C PRO A 49 -3.86 6.44 -2.17
N GLY A 50 -3.17 6.91 -1.13
CA GLY A 50 -1.71 6.94 -1.10
C GLY A 50 -1.09 5.53 -1.14
N THR A 51 -1.68 4.57 -0.42
CA THR A 51 -1.24 3.18 -0.42
C THR A 51 -1.39 2.53 -1.79
N ILE A 52 -2.49 2.78 -2.50
CA ILE A 52 -2.72 2.25 -3.84
C ILE A 52 -1.69 2.81 -4.83
N VAL A 53 -1.41 4.11 -4.76
CA VAL A 53 -0.43 4.76 -5.66
C VAL A 53 1.00 4.33 -5.35
N PHE A 54 1.37 4.22 -4.08
CA PHE A 54 2.74 3.92 -3.66
C PHE A 54 2.96 2.47 -3.25
N TRP A 55 2.09 1.55 -3.68
CA TRP A 55 2.11 0.15 -3.26
C TRP A 55 3.46 -0.57 -3.46
N PRO A 56 4.23 -0.38 -4.56
CA PRO A 56 5.48 -1.13 -4.74
C PRO A 56 6.55 -0.68 -3.74
N PHE A 57 6.57 0.62 -3.44
CA PHE A 57 7.47 1.22 -2.47
C PHE A 57 7.11 0.77 -1.05
N LEU A 58 5.82 0.82 -0.71
CA LEU A 58 5.31 0.38 0.60
C LEU A 58 5.50 -1.13 0.81
N LEU A 59 5.32 -1.94 -0.23
CA LEU A 59 5.62 -3.37 -0.21
C LEU A 59 7.09 -3.62 0.11
N SER A 60 8.01 -2.93 -0.56
CA SER A 60 9.45 -3.04 -0.27
C SER A 60 9.78 -2.66 1.18
N LYS A 61 9.16 -1.58 1.68
CA LYS A 61 9.35 -1.12 3.06
C LYS A 61 8.78 -2.12 4.07
N TRP A 62 7.63 -2.71 3.79
CA TRP A 62 6.99 -3.71 4.65
C TRP A 62 7.81 -5.00 4.74
N ILE A 63 8.31 -5.52 3.61
CA ILE A 63 9.19 -6.69 3.58
C ILE A 63 10.47 -6.44 4.38
N LYS A 64 11.07 -5.24 4.26
CA LYS A 64 12.28 -4.87 5.02
C LYS A 64 12.02 -4.75 6.51
N SER A 65 10.88 -4.20 6.91
CA SER A 65 10.50 -4.11 8.34
C SER A 65 10.39 -5.50 8.96
N ASN A 66 9.73 -6.42 8.26
CA ASN A 66 9.54 -7.80 8.71
C ASN A 66 10.87 -8.55 8.88
N LYS A 67 11.87 -8.28 8.02
CA LYS A 67 13.20 -8.91 8.09
C LYS A 67 14.07 -8.42 9.27
N LYS A 68 13.70 -7.33 9.93
CA LYS A 68 14.43 -6.79 11.10
C LYS A 68 14.03 -7.49 12.41
N HIS A 69 12.98 -8.32 12.37
CA HIS A 69 12.44 -9.03 13.53
C HIS A 69 12.90 -10.51 13.63
N ASP A 70 13.76 -10.98 12.72
CA ASP A 70 14.45 -12.28 12.74
C ASP A 70 15.94 -12.10 13.12
#